data_AF-A0A853F2Y1-F1
#
_entry.id   AF-A0A853F2Y1-F1
#
_cell.length_a   1.000
_cell.length_b   1.000
_cell.length_c   1.000
_cell.angle_alpha   90.00
_cell.angle_beta   90.00
_cell.angle_gamma   90.00
#
_symmetry.space_group_name_H-M   'P 1'
#
loop_
_entity.id
_entity.type
_entity.pdbx_description
1 polymer ?
#
loop_
_entity_poly.entity_id
_entity_poly.type
_entity_poly.pdbx_seq_one_letter_code
_entity_poly.pdbx_strand_id
1 'polypeptide(L)' 'MIAGYWEGDLITGSQNKSCVGTLVERTSGYLVLSKMNSKSALNVN' A
#
# COMPACT_ATOMS: atom_id res chain seq x y z
N MET A 1 7.24 -15.55 15.19
CA MET A 1 7.43 -14.55 14.12
C MET A 1 7.85 -15.29 12.87
N ILE A 2 7.17 -15.05 11.74
CA ILE A 2 7.45 -15.70 10.45
C ILE A 2 8.06 -14.63 9.54
N ALA A 3 9.21 -14.93 8.93
CA ALA A 3 9.78 -14.08 7.89
C ALA A 3 8.79 -13.96 6.72
N GLY A 4 8.50 -12.74 6.27
CA GLY A 4 7.52 -12.50 5.21
C GLY A 4 6.06 -12.31 5.67
N TYR A 5 5.81 -12.02 6.95
CA TYR A 5 4.49 -11.54 7.38
C TYR A 5 4.32 -10.06 7.00
N TRP A 6 3.75 -9.83 5.82
CA TRP A 6 3.46 -8.51 5.26
C TRP A 6 1.99 -8.15 5.42
N GLU A 7 1.70 -6.90 5.77
CA GLU A 7 0.36 -6.30 5.70
C GLU A 7 0.37 -5.18 4.66
N GLY A 8 -0.76 -4.97 4.00
CA GLY A 8 -0.95 -3.86 3.07
C GLY A 8 -2.22 -3.08 3.35
N ASP A 9 -2.17 -1.78 3.11
CA ASP A 9 -3.31 -0.87 3.21
C ASP A 9 -3.32 0.12 2.04
N LEU A 10 -4.46 0.80 1.84
CA LEU A 10 -4.61 1.83 0.83
C LEU A 10 -5.00 3.16 1.49
N ILE A 11 -4.11 4.15 1.37
CA ILE A 11 -4.39 5.51 1.82
C ILE A 11 -4.93 6.33 0.66
N THR A 12 -6.11 6.93 0.83
CA THR A 12 -6.70 7.86 -0.14
C THR A 12 -6.57 9.30 0.34
N GLY A 13 -6.25 10.20 -0.58
CA GLY A 13 -6.20 11.64 -0.32
C GLY A 13 -7.59 12.28 -0.35
N SER A 14 -7.63 13.58 -0.05
CA SER A 14 -8.86 14.38 -0.05
C SER A 14 -9.66 14.18 -1.34
N GLN A 15 -10.97 13.97 -1.19
CA GLN A 15 -11.90 13.73 -2.30
C GLN A 15 -11.50 12.54 -3.21
N ASN A 16 -10.70 11.58 -2.71
CA ASN A 16 -10.18 10.43 -3.47
C ASN A 16 -9.34 10.81 -4.71
N LYS A 17 -8.72 12.00 -4.74
CA LYS A 17 -7.97 12.49 -5.91
C LYS A 17 -6.55 11.91 -6.05
N SER A 18 -6.04 11.25 -5.02
CA SER A 18 -4.72 10.62 -5.00
C SER A 18 -4.75 9.37 -4.12
N CYS A 19 -3.90 8.40 -4.42
CA CYS A 19 -3.84 7.14 -3.67
C CYS A 19 -2.40 6.69 -3.49
N VAL A 20 -2.10 6.09 -2.33
CA VAL A 20 -0.80 5.46 -2.04
C VAL A 20 -1.06 4.09 -1.43
N GLY A 21 -0.49 3.05 -2.05
CA GLY A 21 -0.46 1.71 -1.45
C GLY A 21 0.67 1.63 -0.43
N THR A 22 0.38 1.05 0.72
CA THR A 22 1.37 0.79 1.78
C THR A 22 1.60 -0.71 1.90
N LEU A 23 2.84 -1.11 2.17
CA LEU A 23 3.18 -2.48 2.50
C LEU A 23 4.19 -2.48 3.64
N VAL A 24 3.90 -3.21 4.72
CA VAL A 24 4.75 -3.25 5.92
C VAL A 24 5.11 -4.68 6.30
N GLU A 25 6.39 -4.97 6.51
CA GLU A 25 6.81 -6.22 7.13
C GLU A 25 6.70 -6.05 8.64
N ARG A 26 5.74 -6.72 9.27
CA ARG A 26 5.40 -6.48 10.68
C ARG A 26 6.48 -6.86 11.69
N THR A 27 7.45 -7.67 11.27
CA THR A 27 8.56 -8.10 12.13
C THR A 27 9.66 -7.03 12.20
N SER A 28 10.06 -6.47 11.06
CA SER A 28 11.12 -5.46 10.99
C SER A 28 10.62 -4.02 11.02
N GLY A 29 9.34 -3.78 10.72
CA GLY A 29 8.79 -2.45 10.48
C GLY A 29 9.20 -1.85 9.12
N TYR A 30 9.78 -2.64 8.22
CA TYR A 30 10.17 -2.18 6.90
C TYR A 30 8.93 -1.77 6.07
N LEU A 31 8.93 -0.53 5.57
CA LEU A 31 7.80 0.11 4.89
C LEU A 31 8.11 0.40 3.42
N VAL A 32 7.18 0.02 2.55
CA VAL A 32 7.16 0.40 1.13
C VAL A 32 5.96 1.30 0.87
N LEU A 33 6.19 2.40 0.15
CA LEU A 33 5.15 3.30 -0.34
C LEU A 33 5.14 3.30 -1.86
N SER A 34 3.97 3.04 -2.45
CA SER A 34 3.78 3.03 -3.90
C SER A 34 2.73 4.06 -4.30
N LYS A 35 3.11 5.00 -5.18
CA LYS A 35 2.17 5.96 -5.75
C LYS A 35 1.26 5.24 -6.75
N MET A 36 -0.04 5.32 -6.53
CA MET A 36 -1.05 4.63 -7.35
C MET A 36 -1.76 5.62 -8.27
N ASN A 37 -1.97 5.24 -9.53
CA ASN A 37 -2.73 6.04 -10.51
C ASN A 37 -4.25 5.98 -10.26
N SER A 38 -4.72 4.91 -9.61
CA SER A 38 -6.12 4.68 -9.27
C SER A 38 -6.22 3.80 -8.03
N LYS A 39 -7.36 3.85 -7.33
CA LYS A 39 -7.70 2.93 -6.23
C LYS A 39 -8.30 1.61 -6.70
N SER A 40 -8.58 1.47 -8.00
CA SER A 40 -9.18 0.26 -8.57
C SER A 40 -8.12 -0.82 -8.78
N ALA A 41 -8.42 -2.05 -8.35
CA ALA A 41 -7.60 -3.22 -8.62
C ALA A 41 -7.51 -3.57 -10.12
N LEU A 42 -8.44 -3.05 -10.94
CA LEU A 42 -8.42 -3.26 -12.38
C LEU A 42 -7.43 -2.35 -13.11
N ASN A 43 -6.98 -1.28 -12.46
CA ASN A 43 -6.05 -0.33 -13.05
C ASN A 43 -4.62 -0.72 -12.69
N VAL A 44 -4.20 -1.85 -13.27
CA VAL A 44 -2.80 -2.32 -13.29
C VAL A 44 -2.21 -1.95 -14.65
N ASN A 45 -0.89 -1.69 -14.67
CA ASN A 45 -0.17 -1.28 -15.88
C ASN A 45 -0.10 -2.43 -16.90
#